data_AF-A0A2S3UQT9-F1
#
_entry.id   AF-A0A2S3UQT9-F1
#
_cell.length_a   1.000
_cell.length_b   1.000
_cell.length_c   1.000
_cell.angle_alpha   90.00
_cell.angle_beta   90.00
_cell.angle_gamma   90.00
#
_symmetry.space_group_name_H-M   'P 1'
#
loop_
_entity.id
_entity.type
_entity.pdbx_description
1 polymer ?
#
loop_
_entity_poly.entity_id
_entity_poly.type
_entity_poly.pdbx_seq_one_letter_code
_entity_poly.pdbx_strand_id
1 'polypeptide(L)'
;MFSDAMKLPASSNLRTIDQTVFSQVGSLVLKVYKDESVKLPADVLLNEQASAYNALIARAENPSDTEELLSLVPWLEARLRKSLKTTDGSKRTEKRLV
;
A
#
# COMPACT_ATOMS: atom_id res chain seq x y z
N MET A 1 -2.43 3.59 -48.62
CA MET A 1 -3.56 3.79 -47.69
C MET A 1 -3.04 3.53 -46.28
N PHE A 2 -2.76 4.59 -45.52
CA PHE A 2 -2.35 4.50 -44.12
C PHE A 2 -3.59 4.74 -43.27
N SER A 3 -4.27 3.68 -42.89
CA SER A 3 -5.52 3.78 -42.12
C SER A 3 -5.63 2.60 -41.17
N ASP A 4 -4.63 2.46 -40.31
CA ASP A 4 -4.82 1.77 -39.03
C ASP A 4 -4.48 2.78 -37.94
N ALA A 5 -5.46 3.64 -37.68
CA ALA A 5 -5.43 4.58 -36.58
C ALA A 5 -5.32 3.75 -35.31
N MET A 6 -4.17 3.88 -34.66
CA MET A 6 -3.81 3.40 -33.34
C MET A 6 -4.97 3.65 -32.37
N LYS A 7 -5.89 2.68 -32.27
CA LYS A 7 -7.00 2.72 -31.33
C LYS A 7 -6.42 2.38 -29.98
N LEU A 8 -5.84 3.38 -29.32
CA LEU A 8 -5.45 3.27 -27.92
C LEU A 8 -6.69 2.81 -27.15
N PRO A 9 -6.59 1.73 -26.35
CA PRO A 9 -7.73 1.31 -25.54
C PRO A 9 -8.14 2.50 -24.69
N ALA A 10 -9.41 2.86 -24.76
CA ALA A 10 -9.97 3.93 -23.93
C ALA A 10 -9.52 3.68 -22.48
N SER A 11 -8.89 4.68 -21.89
CA SER A 11 -8.40 4.68 -20.51
C SER A 11 -9.57 4.72 -19.52
N SER A 12 -10.49 3.77 -19.63
CA SER A 12 -11.78 3.74 -18.94
C SER A 12 -11.68 3.24 -17.49
N ASN A 13 -10.47 2.97 -17.00
CA ASN A 13 -10.25 2.41 -15.67
C ASN A 13 -9.21 3.17 -14.83
N LEU A 14 -8.81 4.38 -15.22
CA LEU A 14 -7.99 5.23 -14.36
C LEU A 14 -8.88 5.78 -13.24
N ARG A 15 -8.90 5.09 -12.09
CA ARG A 15 -9.55 5.60 -10.89
C ARG A 15 -8.72 6.76 -10.33
N THR A 16 -9.39 7.86 -10.07
CA THR A 16 -8.82 8.95 -9.28
C THR A 16 -8.49 8.42 -7.89
N ILE A 17 -7.29 8.72 -7.40
CA ILE A 17 -6.91 8.40 -6.03
C ILE A 17 -7.80 9.24 -5.10
N ASP A 18 -8.48 8.57 -4.17
CA ASP A 18 -9.13 9.26 -3.05
C ASP A 18 -8.03 9.83 -2.13
N GLN A 19 -7.86 11.15 -2.17
CA GLN A 19 -6.80 11.85 -1.44
C GLN A 19 -6.96 11.73 0.07
N THR A 20 -8.20 11.64 0.58
CA THR A 20 -8.48 11.50 2.02
C THR A 20 -7.98 10.14 2.49
N VAL A 21 -8.37 9.07 1.79
CA VAL A 21 -7.92 7.70 2.10
C VAL A 21 -6.41 7.59 1.95
N PHE A 22 -5.84 8.14 0.87
CA PHE A 22 -4.40 8.07 0.63
C PHE A 22 -3.59 8.76 1.73
N SER A 23 -4.04 9.93 2.21
CA SER A 23 -3.39 10.66 3.31
C SER A 23 -3.51 9.92 4.65
N GLN A 24 -4.67 9.30 4.91
CA GLN A 24 -4.90 8.47 6.09
C GLN A 24 -3.98 7.24 6.09
N VAL A 25 -3.81 6.58 4.94
CA VAL A 25 -2.88 5.44 4.77
C VAL A 25 -1.43 5.88 5.03
N GLY A 26 -1.00 7.02 4.49
CA GLY A 26 0.34 7.55 4.75
C GLY A 26 0.59 7.81 6.23
N SER A 27 -0.38 8.40 6.92
CA SER A 27 -0.31 8.63 8.38
C SER A 27 -0.24 7.33 9.16
N LEU A 28 -0.99 6.31 8.74
CA LEU A 28 -0.96 4.97 9.34
C LEU A 28 0.40 4.30 9.17
N VAL A 29 0.97 4.33 7.96
CA VAL A 29 2.30 3.77 7.68
C VAL A 29 3.34 4.42 8.58
N LEU A 30 3.39 5.76 8.63
CA LEU A 30 4.31 6.49 9.50
C LEU A 30 4.16 6.10 10.98
N LYS A 31 2.91 6.00 11.45
CA LYS A 31 2.61 5.61 12.84
C LYS A 31 3.13 4.20 13.14
N VAL A 32 2.78 3.21 12.32
CA VAL A 32 3.18 1.80 12.52
C VAL A 32 4.68 1.63 12.50
N TYR A 33 5.36 2.24 11.52
CA TYR A 33 6.82 2.17 11.42
C TYR A 33 7.52 2.86 12.60
N LYS A 34 6.99 4.00 13.06
CA LYS A 34 7.49 4.68 14.26
C LYS A 34 7.29 3.83 15.53
N ASP A 35 6.12 3.22 15.70
CA ASP A 35 5.79 2.39 16.87
C ASP A 35 6.69 1.15 16.94
N GLU A 36 7.06 0.57 15.79
CA GLU A 36 7.99 -0.55 15.68
C GLU A 36 9.47 -0.10 15.59
N SER A 37 9.76 1.20 15.83
CA SER A 37 11.11 1.79 15.82
C SER A 37 11.88 1.63 14.49
N VAL A 38 11.18 1.48 13.37
CA VAL A 38 11.75 1.38 12.02
C VAL A 38 11.77 2.77 11.38
N LYS A 39 12.95 3.23 10.97
CA LYS A 39 13.12 4.48 10.20
C LYS A 39 13.44 4.15 8.75
N LEU A 40 12.65 4.70 7.85
CA LEU A 40 12.84 4.54 6.41
C LEU A 40 13.16 5.90 5.74
N PRO A 41 13.95 5.90 4.66
CA PRO A 41 14.06 7.04 3.75
C PRO A 41 12.69 7.44 3.16
N ALA A 42 12.55 8.70 2.77
CA ALA A 42 11.27 9.27 2.31
C ALA A 42 10.75 8.61 1.02
N ASP A 43 11.63 8.26 0.09
CA ASP A 43 11.32 7.52 -1.13
C ASP A 43 10.77 6.12 -0.83
N VAL A 44 11.35 5.43 0.16
CA VAL A 44 10.87 4.13 0.61
C VAL A 44 9.52 4.25 1.31
N LEU A 45 9.33 5.28 2.14
CA LEU A 45 8.03 5.56 2.78
C LEU A 45 6.91 5.82 1.77
N LEU A 46 7.21 6.54 0.68
CA LEU A 46 6.24 6.76 -0.39
C LEU A 46 5.83 5.44 -1.07
N ASN A 47 6.80 4.55 -1.31
CA ASN A 47 6.53 3.22 -1.86
C ASN A 47 5.68 2.37 -0.90
N GLU A 48 5.98 2.42 0.40
CA GLU A 48 5.18 1.73 1.43
C GLU A 48 3.75 2.26 1.49
N GLN A 49 3.56 3.58 1.44
CA GLN A 49 2.23 4.19 1.38
C GLN A 49 1.45 3.76 0.13
N ALA A 50 2.09 3.78 -1.05
CA ALA A 50 1.46 3.33 -2.30
C ALA A 50 1.09 1.84 -2.25
N SER A 51 1.99 1.00 -1.75
CA SER A 51 1.75 -0.44 -1.57
C SER A 51 0.60 -0.71 -0.59
N ALA A 52 0.57 -0.01 0.54
CA ALA A 52 -0.47 -0.10 1.54
C ALA A 52 -1.84 0.35 0.99
N TYR A 53 -1.86 1.44 0.22
CA TYR A 53 -3.08 1.92 -0.44
C TYR A 53 -3.59 0.90 -1.46
N ASN A 54 -2.72 0.35 -2.30
CA ASN A 54 -3.09 -0.69 -3.27
C ASN A 54 -3.61 -1.96 -2.60
N ALA A 55 -3.05 -2.35 -1.44
CA ALA A 55 -3.54 -3.47 -0.66
C ALA A 55 -4.94 -3.22 -0.10
N LEU A 56 -5.25 -1.98 0.30
CA LEU A 56 -6.58 -1.56 0.72
C LEU A 56 -7.59 -1.67 -0.43
N ILE A 57 -7.23 -1.10 -1.59
CA ILE A 57 -8.05 -1.16 -2.83
C ILE A 57 -8.31 -2.60 -3.26
N ALA A 58 -7.32 -3.48 -3.19
CA ALA A 58 -7.48 -4.89 -3.54
C ALA A 58 -8.32 -5.69 -2.53
N ARG A 59 -8.45 -5.20 -1.29
CA ARG A 59 -9.22 -5.86 -0.23
C ARG A 59 -10.70 -5.48 -0.25
N ALA A 60 -11.01 -4.28 -0.74
CA ALA A 60 -12.36 -3.73 -0.81
C ALA A 60 -13.23 -4.46 -1.85
N GLU A 61 -14.50 -4.65 -1.51
CA GLU A 61 -15.57 -5.09 -2.41
C GLU A 61 -15.90 -3.97 -3.41
N ASN A 62 -15.99 -2.73 -2.93
CA ASN A 62 -16.15 -1.54 -3.75
C ASN A 62 -15.02 -0.51 -3.47
N PRO A 63 -13.95 -0.50 -4.27
CA PRO A 63 -12.85 0.43 -4.07
C PRO A 63 -13.18 1.90 -4.43
N SER A 64 -14.44 2.20 -4.77
CA SER A 64 -14.93 3.58 -4.95
C SER A 64 -15.70 4.06 -3.71
N ASP A 65 -15.96 3.18 -2.74
CA ASP A 65 -16.62 3.52 -1.50
C ASP A 65 -15.57 3.92 -0.45
N THR A 66 -15.48 5.22 -0.21
CA THR A 66 -14.56 5.81 0.76
C THR A 66 -14.81 5.27 2.17
N GLU A 67 -16.06 5.08 2.58
CA GLU A 67 -16.39 4.59 3.92
C GLU A 67 -15.97 3.13 4.08
N GLU A 68 -16.17 2.31 3.04
CA GLU A 68 -15.67 0.94 3.02
C GLU A 68 -14.14 0.91 3.18
N LEU A 69 -13.41 1.72 2.40
CA LEU A 69 -11.96 1.80 2.49
C LEU A 69 -11.49 2.22 3.89
N LEU A 70 -12.16 3.21 4.49
CA LEU A 70 -11.85 3.65 5.85
C LEU A 70 -12.14 2.56 6.89
N SER A 71 -13.20 1.76 6.70
CA SER A 71 -13.52 0.63 7.58
C SER A 71 -12.45 -0.46 7.57
N LEU A 72 -11.66 -0.56 6.50
CA LEU A 72 -10.57 -1.53 6.34
C LEU A 72 -9.23 -1.07 6.94
N VAL A 73 -9.13 0.16 7.44
CA VAL A 73 -7.90 0.71 8.06
C VAL A 73 -7.37 -0.17 9.21
N PRO A 74 -8.19 -0.70 10.14
CA PRO A 74 -7.70 -1.59 11.20
C PRO A 74 -7.08 -2.89 10.67
N TRP A 75 -7.63 -3.44 9.58
CA TRP A 75 -7.06 -4.61 8.91
C TRP A 75 -5.70 -4.28 8.29
N LEU A 76 -5.59 -3.12 7.64
CA LEU A 76 -4.33 -2.65 7.05
C LEU A 76 -3.25 -2.46 8.12
N GLU A 77 -3.59 -1.88 9.27
CA GLU A 77 -2.68 -1.73 10.41
C GLU A 77 -2.13 -3.09 10.88
N ALA A 78 -3.03 -4.06 11.09
CA ALA A 78 -2.64 -5.41 11.51
C ALA A 78 -1.72 -6.08 10.47
N ARG A 79 -2.00 -5.88 9.18
CA ARG A 79 -1.16 -6.39 8.09
C ARG A 79 0.24 -5.77 8.11
N LEU A 80 0.36 -4.46 8.25
CA LEU A 80 1.65 -3.74 8.29
C LEU A 80 2.50 -4.22 9.47
N ARG A 81 1.93 -4.26 10.67
CA ARG A 81 2.62 -4.77 11.88
C ARG A 81 3.10 -6.21 11.70
N LYS A 82 2.29 -7.08 11.07
CA LYS A 82 2.69 -8.46 10.78
C LYS A 82 3.88 -8.52 9.83
N SER A 83 3.89 -7.70 8.77
CA SER A 83 4.96 -7.64 7.78
C SER A 83 6.31 -7.21 8.39
N LEU A 84 6.28 -6.23 9.29
CA LEU A 84 7.48 -5.78 10.00
C LEU A 84 8.05 -6.87 10.91
N LYS A 85 7.19 -7.56 11.66
CA LYS A 85 7.61 -8.69 12.52
C LYS A 85 8.21 -9.85 11.73
N THR A 86 7.69 -10.16 10.54
CA THR A 86 8.28 -11.19 9.68
C THR A 86 9.64 -10.77 9.11
N THR A 87 9.83 -9.48 8.84
CA THR A 87 11.11 -8.94 8.35
C THR A 87 12.19 -9.01 9.43
N ASP A 88 11.86 -8.67 10.68
CA ASP A 88 12.78 -8.82 11.82
C ASP A 88 13.10 -10.29 12.14
N GLY A 89 12.14 -11.20 11.93
CA GLY A 89 12.35 -12.64 12.05
C GLY A 89 13.32 -13.21 11.00
N SER A 90 13.26 -12.71 9.77
CA SER A 90 14.13 -13.15 8.66
C SER A 90 15.59 -12.74 8.87
N LYS A 91 15.86 -11.57 9.47
CA LYS A 91 17.24 -11.16 9.83
C LYS A 91 17.90 -12.06 10.89
N ARG A 92 17.13 -12.85 11.64
CA ARG A 92 17.68 -13.82 12.62
C ARG A 92 18.01 -15.18 11.99
N THR A 93 17.47 -15.52 10.82
CA THR A 93 17.61 -16.86 10.21
C THR A 93 18.79 -17.02 9.25
N GLU A 94 19.44 -15.94 8.82
CA GLU A 94 20.68 -16.00 8.01
C GLU A 94 21.99 -16.10 8.84
N LYS A 95 21.91 -16.31 10.15
CA LYS A 95 23.10 -16.53 11.02
C LYS A 95 23.37 -17.99 11.38
N ARG A 96 22.73 -18.96 10.69
CA ARG A 96 22.92 -20.39 10.94
C ARG A 96 23.07 -21.20 9.66
N LEU A 97 24.00 -20.82 8.79
CA LEU A 97 24.67 -21.77 7.92
C LEU A 97 26.15 -21.38 7.93
N VAL A 98 26.89 -22.08 8.80
CA VAL A 98 28.34 -22.22 8.79
C VAL A 98 28.69 -23.23 7.72
#